data_AF-A0A328HES8-F1
#
_entry.id   AF-A0A328HES8-F1
#
_cell.length_a   1.000
_cell.length_b   1.000
_cell.length_c   1.000
_cell.angle_alpha   90.00
_cell.angle_beta   90.00
_cell.angle_gamma   90.00
#
_symmetry.space_group_name_H-M   'P 1'
#
loop_
_entity.id
_entity.type
_entity.pdbx_description
1 polymer ?
#
loop_
_entity_poly.entity_id
_entity_poly.type
_entity_poly.pdbx_seq_one_letter_code
_entity_poly.pdbx_strand_id
1 'polypeptide(L)'
;MSWFRWLPSFLGFPVGGWLAFQLVGSATSPPTAALAGAVAGTLIGTAQWLALRPAVSWHWIGVSTIGMGVGGALAAAVTGSATTVGALAVTGLIAGAAVGLGQGIAFRRGWRVAVLWTVTVGASWMLGWTVTSHVIVDADRGYAAFGSSGALAVTLITGLALRRILGPRRERPVTPAVSAAVGRLRDGPSAAGTQR
;
A
#
# COMPACT_ATOMS: atom_id res chain seq x y z
N MET A 1 11.41 6.88 3.22
CA MET A 1 10.06 7.19 2.68
C MET A 1 9.41 8.30 3.52
N SER A 2 8.78 9.33 2.93
CA SER A 2 8.10 10.39 3.70
C SER A 2 6.68 9.99 4.11
N TRP A 3 6.31 10.19 5.39
CA TRP A 3 4.95 9.87 5.89
C TRP A 3 3.86 10.55 5.05
N PHE A 4 4.07 11.82 4.70
CA PHE A 4 3.12 12.62 3.92
C PHE A 4 2.81 12.06 2.53
N ARG A 5 3.73 11.27 1.95
CA ARG A 5 3.48 10.63 0.63
C ARG A 5 2.72 9.31 0.76
N TRP A 6 2.90 8.62 1.89
CA TRP A 6 2.29 7.32 2.12
C TRP A 6 0.90 7.43 2.72
N LEU A 7 0.69 8.38 3.63
CA LEU A 7 -0.57 8.52 4.34
C LEU A 7 -1.78 8.60 3.39
N PRO A 8 -1.76 9.37 2.28
CA PRO A 8 -2.88 9.43 1.35
C PRO A 8 -3.27 8.11 0.68
N SER A 9 -2.38 7.10 0.69
CA SER A 9 -2.69 5.77 0.11
C SER A 9 -3.84 5.06 0.83
N PHE A 10 -4.17 5.46 2.06
CA PHE A 10 -5.31 4.93 2.80
C PHE A 10 -6.62 5.08 2.02
N LEU A 11 -6.77 6.14 1.21
CA LEU A 11 -7.97 6.40 0.40
C LEU A 11 -8.24 5.30 -0.63
N GLY A 12 -7.21 4.55 -1.04
CA GLY A 12 -7.38 3.42 -1.96
C GLY A 12 -8.33 2.35 -1.41
N PHE A 13 -8.41 2.19 -0.08
CA PHE A 13 -9.28 1.20 0.57
C PHE A 13 -10.77 1.59 0.53
N PRO A 14 -11.22 2.72 1.10
CA PRO A 14 -12.64 3.08 1.07
C PRO A 14 -13.13 3.36 -0.36
N VAL A 15 -12.32 4.00 -1.21
CA VAL A 15 -12.70 4.24 -2.61
C VAL A 15 -12.74 2.93 -3.39
N GLY A 16 -11.76 2.05 -3.19
CA GLY A 16 -11.70 0.74 -3.85
C GLY A 16 -12.85 -0.18 -3.41
N GLY A 17 -13.15 -0.24 -2.11
CA GLY A 17 -14.26 -1.01 -1.57
C GLY A 17 -15.61 -0.50 -2.05
N TRP A 18 -15.80 0.82 -2.07
CA TRP A 18 -17.02 1.43 -2.61
C TRP A 18 -17.19 1.16 -4.10
N LEU A 19 -16.16 1.41 -4.93
CA LEU A 19 -16.24 1.13 -6.38
C LEU A 19 -16.44 -0.35 -6.67
N ALA A 20 -15.78 -1.24 -5.94
CA ALA A 20 -15.99 -2.69 -6.08
C ALA A 20 -17.44 -3.07 -5.80
N PHE A 21 -18.03 -2.51 -4.74
CA PHE A 21 -19.45 -2.72 -4.42
C PHE A 21 -20.37 -2.18 -5.51
N GLN A 22 -20.10 -1.01 -6.09
CA GLN A 22 -20.90 -0.45 -7.17
C GLN A 22 -20.82 -1.26 -8.47
N LEU A 23 -19.67 -1.86 -8.79
CA LEU A 23 -19.43 -2.57 -10.04
C LEU A 23 -19.80 -4.05 -9.98
N VAL A 24 -19.62 -4.69 -8.82
CA VAL A 24 -19.75 -6.14 -8.64
C VAL A 24 -20.89 -6.50 -7.68
N GLY A 25 -21.20 -5.62 -6.71
CA GLY A 25 -22.14 -5.88 -5.64
C GLY A 25 -21.48 -6.48 -4.39
N SER A 26 -22.30 -7.08 -3.52
CA SER A 26 -21.86 -7.74 -2.29
C SER A 26 -21.01 -8.98 -2.59
N ALA A 27 -19.90 -9.14 -1.86
CA ALA A 27 -19.02 -10.30 -1.94
C ALA A 27 -19.59 -11.50 -1.18
N THR A 28 -20.71 -12.07 -1.66
CA THR A 28 -21.44 -13.17 -0.98
C THR A 28 -20.96 -14.56 -1.40
N SER A 29 -20.10 -14.66 -2.40
CA SER A 29 -19.57 -15.94 -2.92
C SER A 29 -18.12 -15.81 -3.39
N PRO A 30 -17.35 -16.91 -3.49
CA PRO A 30 -15.97 -16.84 -3.97
C PRO A 30 -15.78 -16.12 -5.32
N PRO A 31 -16.63 -16.33 -6.36
CA PRO A 31 -16.48 -15.61 -7.62
C PRO A 31 -16.75 -14.09 -7.49
N THR A 32 -17.80 -13.70 -6.77
CA THR A 32 -18.12 -12.28 -6.55
C THR A 32 -17.05 -11.60 -5.69
N ALA A 33 -16.55 -12.29 -4.66
CA ALA A 33 -15.43 -11.83 -3.83
C ALA A 33 -14.12 -11.70 -4.63
N ALA A 34 -13.85 -12.60 -5.58
CA ALA A 34 -12.69 -12.45 -6.47
C ALA A 34 -12.80 -11.20 -7.36
N LEU A 35 -13.95 -10.96 -7.97
CA LEU A 35 -14.15 -9.81 -8.85
C LEU A 35 -14.11 -8.50 -8.06
N ALA A 36 -14.86 -8.42 -6.95
CA ALA A 36 -14.87 -7.25 -6.09
C ALA A 36 -13.47 -7.00 -5.48
N GLY A 37 -12.79 -8.07 -5.08
CA GLY A 37 -11.40 -8.04 -4.64
C GLY A 37 -10.46 -7.50 -5.73
N ALA A 38 -10.55 -7.99 -6.97
CA ALA A 38 -9.71 -7.50 -8.06
C ALA A 38 -9.90 -6.00 -8.33
N VAL A 39 -11.14 -5.51 -8.30
CA VAL A 39 -11.43 -4.06 -8.40
C VAL A 39 -10.76 -3.32 -7.25
N ALA A 40 -11.07 -3.69 -6.00
CA ALA A 40 -10.50 -3.02 -4.82
C ALA A 40 -8.96 -3.05 -4.81
N GLY A 41 -8.37 -4.20 -5.13
CA GLY A 41 -6.92 -4.41 -5.20
C GLY A 41 -6.22 -3.54 -6.25
N THR A 42 -6.90 -3.25 -7.35
CA THR A 42 -6.39 -2.32 -8.37
C THR A 42 -6.30 -0.90 -7.84
N LEU A 43 -7.35 -0.41 -7.16
CA LEU A 43 -7.38 0.93 -6.57
C LEU A 43 -6.39 1.07 -5.42
N ILE A 44 -6.35 0.09 -4.51
CA ILE A 44 -5.39 0.02 -3.40
C ILE A 44 -3.96 -0.01 -3.94
N GLY A 45 -3.67 -0.91 -4.88
CA GLY A 45 -2.35 -1.04 -5.49
C GLY A 45 -1.90 0.22 -6.21
N THR A 46 -2.82 0.92 -6.89
CA THR A 46 -2.56 2.19 -7.58
C THR A 46 -2.22 3.30 -6.59
N ALA A 47 -3.01 3.46 -5.53
CA ALA A 47 -2.76 4.46 -4.49
C ALA A 47 -1.39 4.24 -3.80
N GLN A 48 -1.06 2.99 -3.50
CA GLN A 48 0.23 2.61 -2.92
C GLN A 48 1.40 2.81 -3.90
N TRP A 49 1.23 2.44 -5.17
CA TRP A 49 2.24 2.65 -6.20
C TRP A 49 2.56 4.14 -6.38
N LEU A 50 1.54 5.00 -6.44
CA LEU A 50 1.71 6.46 -6.51
C LEU A 50 2.50 7.01 -5.32
N ALA A 51 2.26 6.48 -4.12
CA ALA A 51 2.99 6.85 -2.91
C ALA A 51 4.47 6.42 -2.97
N LEU A 52 4.71 5.18 -3.41
CA LEU A 52 6.01 4.51 -3.36
C LEU A 52 6.93 4.83 -4.55
N ARG A 53 6.40 5.28 -5.70
CA ARG A 53 7.23 5.56 -6.89
C ARG A 53 8.37 6.55 -6.59
N PRO A 54 9.58 6.32 -7.10
CA PRO A 54 9.98 5.25 -8.03
C PRO A 54 10.46 3.96 -7.35
N ALA A 55 10.28 3.78 -6.03
CA ALA A 55 10.86 2.64 -5.31
C ALA A 55 10.27 1.27 -5.70
N VAL A 56 9.09 1.25 -6.32
CA VAL A 56 8.42 0.05 -6.83
C VAL A 56 7.94 0.30 -8.27
N SER A 57 7.90 -0.76 -9.07
CA SER A 57 7.42 -0.71 -10.45
C SER A 57 5.88 -0.78 -10.53
N TRP A 58 5.31 -0.50 -11.71
CA TRP A 58 3.87 -0.59 -11.95
C TRP A 58 3.29 -1.99 -11.72
N HIS A 59 4.12 -3.05 -11.80
CA HIS A 59 3.72 -4.42 -11.45
C HIS A 59 3.15 -4.54 -10.03
N TRP A 60 3.47 -3.60 -9.13
CA TRP A 60 2.85 -3.48 -7.80
C TRP A 60 1.33 -3.48 -7.87
N ILE A 61 0.76 -2.80 -8.87
CA ILE A 61 -0.68 -2.75 -9.11
C ILE A 61 -1.18 -4.15 -9.44
N GLY A 62 -0.57 -4.81 -10.43
CA GLY A 62 -0.96 -6.14 -10.87
C GLY A 62 -0.91 -7.20 -9.76
N VAL A 63 0.15 -7.24 -8.96
CA VAL A 63 0.23 -8.20 -7.84
C VAL A 63 -0.78 -7.89 -6.74
N SER A 64 -1.15 -6.62 -6.55
CA SER A 64 -2.20 -6.23 -5.60
C SER A 64 -3.59 -6.62 -6.10
N THR A 65 -3.88 -6.40 -7.39
CA THR A 65 -5.11 -6.85 -8.06
C THR A 65 -5.29 -8.35 -7.95
N ILE A 66 -4.27 -9.13 -8.34
CA ILE A 66 -4.31 -10.60 -8.29
C ILE A 66 -4.40 -11.09 -6.85
N GLY A 67 -3.56 -10.56 -5.96
CA GLY A 67 -3.56 -10.94 -4.54
C GLY A 67 -4.90 -10.68 -3.87
N MET A 68 -5.55 -9.56 -4.17
CA MET A 68 -6.84 -9.21 -3.62
C MET A 68 -7.97 -10.08 -4.18
N GLY A 69 -7.95 -10.37 -5.49
CA GLY A 69 -8.95 -11.27 -6.09
C GLY A 69 -8.83 -12.70 -5.56
N VAL A 70 -7.62 -13.27 -5.54
CA VAL A 70 -7.38 -14.61 -5.01
C VAL A 70 -7.68 -14.66 -3.51
N GLY A 71 -7.16 -13.70 -2.74
CA GLY A 71 -7.39 -13.61 -1.31
C GLY A 71 -8.87 -13.43 -0.95
N GLY A 72 -9.61 -12.63 -1.72
CA GLY A 72 -11.06 -12.46 -1.57
C GLY A 72 -11.84 -13.74 -1.82
N ALA A 73 -11.56 -14.47 -2.91
CA ALA A 73 -12.20 -15.76 -3.17
C ALA A 73 -11.91 -16.79 -2.07
N LEU A 74 -10.64 -16.89 -1.65
CA LEU A 74 -10.24 -17.80 -0.57
C LEU A 74 -10.91 -17.42 0.75
N ALA A 75 -10.96 -16.14 1.10
CA ALA A 75 -11.63 -15.66 2.29
C ALA A 75 -13.12 -15.99 2.29
N ALA A 76 -13.81 -15.76 1.18
CA ALA A 76 -15.22 -16.10 1.03
C ALA A 76 -15.47 -17.62 1.16
N ALA A 77 -14.60 -18.44 0.57
CA ALA A 77 -14.69 -19.90 0.69
C ALA A 77 -14.47 -20.38 2.14
N VAL A 78 -13.54 -19.77 2.88
CA VAL A 78 -13.23 -20.14 4.27
C VAL A 78 -14.30 -19.66 5.26
N THR A 79 -14.85 -18.46 5.04
CA THR A 79 -15.76 -17.81 5.99
C THR A 79 -17.24 -17.99 5.65
N GLY A 80 -17.55 -18.56 4.48
CA GLY A 80 -18.91 -18.57 3.94
C GLY A 80 -19.44 -17.18 3.64
N SER A 81 -18.54 -16.20 3.42
CA SER A 81 -18.87 -14.78 3.23
C SER A 81 -19.62 -14.15 4.40
N ALA A 82 -19.46 -14.69 5.61
CA ALA A 82 -20.07 -14.14 6.81
C ALA A 82 -19.50 -12.74 7.15
N THR A 83 -20.36 -11.85 7.65
CA THR A 83 -19.99 -10.46 8.01
C THR A 83 -19.83 -10.25 9.51
N THR A 84 -19.77 -11.34 10.29
CA THR A 84 -19.45 -11.24 11.73
C THR A 84 -18.05 -10.68 11.93
N VAL A 85 -17.80 -10.00 13.06
CA VAL A 85 -16.48 -9.41 13.37
C VAL A 85 -15.33 -10.41 13.19
N GLY A 86 -15.51 -11.64 13.69
CA GLY A 86 -14.51 -12.70 13.54
C GLY A 86 -14.31 -13.13 12.08
N ALA A 87 -15.38 -13.26 11.31
CA ALA A 87 -15.30 -13.61 9.88
C ALA A 87 -14.65 -12.49 9.04
N LEU A 88 -14.95 -11.23 9.34
CA LEU A 88 -14.30 -10.08 8.71
C LEU A 88 -12.81 -10.00 9.06
N ALA A 89 -12.44 -10.27 10.32
CA ALA A 89 -11.03 -10.34 10.73
C ALA A 89 -10.27 -11.44 9.97
N VAL A 90 -10.87 -12.63 9.83
CA VAL A 90 -10.31 -13.73 9.03
C VAL A 90 -10.21 -13.37 7.55
N THR A 91 -11.25 -12.73 6.99
CA THR A 91 -11.23 -12.21 5.62
C THR A 91 -10.09 -11.23 5.41
N GLY A 92 -9.89 -10.29 6.34
CA GLY A 92 -8.78 -9.37 6.36
C GLY A 92 -7.43 -10.04 6.38
N LEU A 93 -7.26 -11.04 7.25
CA LEU A 93 -6.03 -11.80 7.38
C LEU A 93 -5.67 -12.50 6.06
N ILE A 94 -6.63 -13.21 5.45
CA ILE A 94 -6.41 -13.98 4.22
C ILE A 94 -6.13 -13.04 3.04
N ALA A 95 -6.97 -12.04 2.83
CA ALA A 95 -6.81 -11.09 1.72
C ALA A 95 -5.51 -10.28 1.87
N GLY A 96 -5.22 -9.79 3.09
CA GLY A 96 -4.01 -9.06 3.39
C GLY A 96 -2.75 -9.90 3.22
N ALA A 97 -2.76 -11.17 3.63
CA ALA A 97 -1.64 -12.07 3.42
C ALA A 97 -1.41 -12.36 1.92
N ALA A 98 -2.47 -12.57 1.14
CA ALA A 98 -2.34 -12.79 -0.31
C ALA A 98 -1.74 -11.57 -1.03
N VAL A 99 -2.26 -10.37 -0.74
CA VAL A 99 -1.71 -9.10 -1.27
C VAL A 99 -0.28 -8.88 -0.79
N GLY A 100 -0.02 -9.08 0.51
CA GLY A 100 1.29 -8.93 1.12
C GLY A 100 2.32 -9.89 0.51
N LEU A 101 1.95 -11.12 0.18
CA LEU A 101 2.87 -12.05 -0.48
C LEU A 101 3.27 -11.57 -1.87
N GLY A 102 2.30 -11.18 -2.71
CA GLY A 102 2.57 -10.67 -4.05
C GLY A 102 3.45 -9.41 -4.02
N GLN A 103 3.12 -8.46 -3.15
CA GLN A 103 3.89 -7.24 -2.95
C GLN A 103 5.27 -7.49 -2.34
N GLY A 104 5.37 -8.43 -1.40
CA GLY A 104 6.59 -8.82 -0.70
C GLY A 104 7.64 -9.35 -1.66
N ILE A 105 7.21 -10.21 -2.59
CA ILE A 105 8.04 -10.71 -3.69
C ILE A 105 8.44 -9.56 -4.63
N ALA A 106 7.50 -8.66 -4.94
CA ALA A 106 7.73 -7.52 -5.82
C ALA A 106 8.77 -6.50 -5.27
N PHE A 107 9.05 -6.47 -3.96
CA PHE A 107 10.15 -5.67 -3.41
C PHE A 107 11.53 -6.12 -3.91
N ARG A 108 11.71 -7.39 -4.30
CA ARG A 108 12.99 -7.96 -4.74
C ARG A 108 14.15 -7.76 -3.74
N ARG A 109 13.84 -7.84 -2.43
CA ARG A 109 14.80 -7.66 -1.32
C ARG A 109 15.07 -8.94 -0.52
N GLY A 110 14.74 -10.09 -1.11
CA GLY A 110 14.92 -11.40 -0.51
C GLY A 110 13.69 -11.90 0.26
N TRP A 111 13.67 -13.22 0.49
CA TRP A 111 12.56 -13.96 1.09
C TRP A 111 12.15 -13.44 2.47
N ARG A 112 13.10 -13.07 3.34
CA ARG A 112 12.79 -12.57 4.69
C ARG A 112 11.95 -11.30 4.67
N VAL A 113 12.20 -10.40 3.72
CA VAL A 113 11.40 -9.17 3.54
C VAL A 113 10.02 -9.53 3.00
N ALA A 114 9.92 -10.50 2.09
CA ALA A 114 8.63 -10.97 1.59
C ALA A 114 7.76 -11.52 2.72
N VAL A 115 8.28 -12.39 3.59
CA VAL A 115 7.55 -12.92 4.76
C VAL A 115 7.14 -11.82 5.71
N LEU A 116 8.09 -10.96 6.09
CA LEU A 116 7.81 -9.87 7.01
C LEU A 116 6.69 -8.97 6.48
N TRP A 117 6.73 -8.67 5.18
CA TRP A 117 5.69 -7.89 4.53
C TRP A 117 4.35 -8.63 4.50
N THR A 118 4.31 -9.91 4.12
CA THR A 118 3.11 -10.76 4.16
C THR A 118 2.44 -10.75 5.53
N VAL A 119 3.22 -11.03 6.58
CA VAL A 119 2.73 -11.07 7.96
C VAL A 119 2.24 -9.69 8.41
N THR A 120 2.99 -8.63 8.10
CA THR A 120 2.61 -7.26 8.44
C THR A 120 1.29 -6.86 7.79
N VAL A 121 1.16 -7.11 6.48
CA VAL A 121 -0.05 -6.74 5.73
C VAL A 121 -1.24 -7.56 6.22
N GLY A 122 -1.10 -8.90 6.32
CA GLY A 122 -2.16 -9.78 6.82
C GLY A 122 -2.65 -9.39 8.22
N ALA A 123 -1.74 -9.25 9.19
CA ALA A 123 -2.09 -8.87 10.56
C ALA A 123 -2.71 -7.47 10.63
N SER A 124 -2.19 -6.51 9.85
CA SER A 124 -2.75 -5.16 9.81
C SER A 124 -4.17 -5.15 9.22
N TRP A 125 -4.45 -5.95 8.19
CA TRP A 125 -5.76 -6.01 7.55
C TRP A 125 -6.79 -6.73 8.41
N MET A 126 -6.37 -7.78 9.13
CA MET A 126 -7.18 -8.37 10.21
C MET A 126 -7.62 -7.29 11.20
N LEU A 127 -6.67 -6.49 11.71
CA LEU A 127 -6.97 -5.38 12.60
C LEU A 127 -7.85 -4.30 11.92
N GLY A 128 -7.59 -3.97 10.66
CA GLY A 128 -8.34 -2.97 9.91
C GLY A 128 -9.83 -3.35 9.78
N TRP A 129 -10.12 -4.62 9.54
CA TRP A 129 -11.49 -5.14 9.55
C TRP A 129 -12.11 -5.09 10.94
N THR A 130 -11.41 -5.54 11.98
CA THR A 130 -11.90 -5.46 13.37
C THR A 130 -12.21 -4.03 13.79
N VAL A 131 -11.34 -3.07 13.48
CA VAL A 131 -11.57 -1.65 13.77
C VAL A 131 -12.80 -1.14 13.01
N THR A 132 -12.91 -1.50 11.73
CA THR A 132 -14.02 -1.07 10.89
C THR A 132 -15.36 -1.60 11.37
N SER A 133 -15.42 -2.87 11.81
CA SER A 133 -16.67 -3.46 12.30
C SER A 133 -17.18 -2.83 13.60
N HIS A 134 -16.35 -2.08 14.33
CA HIS A 134 -16.77 -1.32 15.52
C HIS A 134 -17.11 0.15 15.23
N VAL A 135 -16.79 0.66 14.04
CA VAL A 135 -16.98 2.08 13.69
C VAL A 135 -18.06 2.28 12.63
N ILE A 136 -18.26 1.30 11.74
CA ILE A 136 -19.16 1.41 10.59
C ILE A 136 -20.44 0.60 10.83
N VAL A 137 -21.59 1.23 10.56
CA VAL A 137 -22.94 0.67 10.76
C VAL A 137 -23.35 -0.32 9.65
N ASP A 138 -22.65 -0.33 8.51
CA ASP A 138 -23.00 -1.09 7.30
C ASP A 138 -22.00 -2.22 6.93
N ALA A 139 -21.27 -2.78 7.90
CA ALA A 139 -20.32 -3.87 7.62
C ALA A 139 -21.00 -5.12 7.00
N ASP A 140 -22.29 -5.28 7.26
CA ASP A 140 -23.11 -6.41 6.78
C ASP A 140 -23.41 -6.40 5.27
N ARG A 141 -23.03 -5.34 4.55
CA ARG A 141 -23.26 -5.26 3.10
C ARG A 141 -22.27 -6.09 2.27
N GLY A 142 -21.24 -6.68 2.87
CA GLY A 142 -20.28 -7.52 2.16
C GLY A 142 -19.33 -6.76 1.24
N TYR A 143 -18.74 -5.66 1.75
CA TYR A 143 -17.73 -4.90 1.03
C TYR A 143 -16.41 -5.68 0.86
N ALA A 144 -15.72 -5.48 -0.26
CA ALA A 144 -14.42 -6.12 -0.51
C ALA A 144 -13.26 -5.51 0.30
N ALA A 145 -13.42 -4.30 0.84
CA ALA A 145 -12.42 -3.61 1.65
C ALA A 145 -13.06 -2.92 2.85
N PHE A 146 -12.30 -2.82 3.93
CA PHE A 146 -12.69 -2.07 5.13
C PHE A 146 -12.73 -0.56 4.86
N GLY A 147 -13.43 0.18 5.72
CA GLY A 147 -13.60 1.62 5.59
C GLY A 147 -12.42 2.45 6.12
N SER A 148 -12.61 3.77 6.17
CA SER A 148 -11.53 4.73 6.43
C SER A 148 -10.82 4.54 7.78
N SER A 149 -11.52 4.13 8.83
CA SER A 149 -10.92 3.90 10.16
C SER A 149 -9.91 2.75 10.13
N GLY A 150 -10.31 1.59 9.60
CA GLY A 150 -9.41 0.46 9.38
C GLY A 150 -8.27 0.80 8.42
N ALA A 151 -8.56 1.55 7.37
CA ALA A 151 -7.57 1.98 6.38
C ALA A 151 -6.48 2.85 6.98
N LEU A 152 -6.81 3.79 7.86
CA LEU A 152 -5.82 4.58 8.57
C LEU A 152 -4.92 3.71 9.46
N ALA A 153 -5.51 2.78 10.21
CA ALA A 153 -4.74 1.85 11.05
C ALA A 153 -3.76 1.01 10.21
N VAL A 154 -4.24 0.43 9.11
CA VAL A 154 -3.42 -0.35 8.16
C VAL A 154 -2.31 0.50 7.56
N THR A 155 -2.61 1.69 7.07
CA THR A 155 -1.64 2.59 6.44
C THR A 155 -0.58 3.04 7.44
N LEU A 156 -0.92 3.28 8.71
CA LEU A 156 0.05 3.60 9.76
C LEU A 156 0.98 2.41 10.04
N ILE A 157 0.45 1.20 10.24
CA ILE A 157 1.27 0.02 10.53
C ILE A 157 2.21 -0.29 9.37
N THR A 158 1.67 -0.37 8.15
CA THR A 158 2.44 -0.66 6.94
C THR A 158 3.45 0.45 6.62
N GLY A 159 3.12 1.72 6.89
CA GLY A 159 4.03 2.84 6.71
C GLY A 159 5.25 2.79 7.66
N LEU A 160 5.04 2.32 8.89
CA LEU A 160 6.14 2.09 9.84
C LEU A 160 7.05 0.95 9.37
N ALA A 161 6.46 -0.16 8.91
CA ALA A 161 7.22 -1.27 8.32
C ALA A 161 8.02 -0.84 7.09
N LEU A 162 7.41 -0.08 6.17
CA LEU A 162 8.06 0.48 4.99
C LEU A 162 9.24 1.39 5.33
N ARG A 163 9.16 2.18 6.40
CA ARG A 163 10.29 3.00 6.86
C ARG A 163 11.48 2.15 7.27
N ARG A 164 11.24 1.02 7.94
CA ARG A 164 12.30 0.07 8.33
C ARG A 164 12.87 -0.67 7.12
N ILE A 165 12.02 -1.08 6.17
CA ILE A 165 12.43 -1.79 4.97
C ILE A 165 13.19 -0.87 3.99
N LEU A 166 12.67 0.33 3.70
CA LEU A 166 13.20 1.24 2.68
C LEU A 166 14.35 2.14 3.17
N GLY A 167 14.50 2.34 4.48
CA GLY A 167 15.51 3.20 5.08
C GLY A 167 15.31 4.71 4.82
N PRO A 168 16.19 5.56 5.40
CA PRO A 168 16.25 6.99 5.08
C PRO A 168 16.57 7.20 3.61
N ARG A 169 15.97 8.22 2.98
CA ARG A 169 16.39 8.63 1.63
C ARG A 169 17.84 9.08 1.76
N ARG A 170 18.80 8.44 1.07
CA ARG A 170 20.11 9.05 0.86
C ARG A 170 19.87 10.33 0.06
N GLU A 171 20.09 11.48 0.68
CA GLU A 171 20.29 12.71 -0.07
C GLU A 171 21.43 12.43 -1.05
N ARG A 172 21.19 12.67 -2.35
CA ARG A 172 22.29 12.59 -3.30
C ARG A 172 23.32 13.62 -2.83
N PRO A 173 24.58 13.23 -2.57
CA PRO A 173 25.62 14.21 -2.35
C PRO A 173 25.56 15.19 -3.51
N VAL A 174 25.40 16.49 -3.23
CA VAL A 174 25.65 17.51 -4.25
C VAL A 174 27.10 17.30 -4.63
N THR A 175 27.36 16.80 -5.83
CA THR A 175 28.72 16.50 -6.28
C THR A 175 29.58 17.73 -6.00
N PRO A 176 30.73 17.59 -5.30
CA PRO A 176 31.58 18.74 -4.96
C PRO A 176 31.93 19.61 -6.18
N ALA A 177 31.96 19.00 -7.37
CA ALA A 177 32.14 19.67 -8.66
C ALA A 177 31.06 20.70 -8.99
N VAL A 178 29.79 20.47 -8.64
CA VAL A 178 28.70 21.44 -8.87
C VAL A 178 28.79 22.59 -7.88
N SER A 179 29.08 22.31 -6.59
CA SER A 179 29.32 23.36 -5.60
C SER A 179 30.57 24.20 -5.92
N ALA A 180 31.63 23.58 -6.43
CA ALA A 180 32.85 24.27 -6.87
C ALA A 180 32.65 25.07 -8.16
N ALA A 181 31.82 24.60 -9.09
CA ALA A 181 31.45 25.34 -10.30
C ALA A 181 30.57 26.55 -9.97
N VAL A 182 29.61 26.40 -9.05
CA VAL A 182 28.78 27.51 -8.55
C VAL A 182 29.61 28.51 -7.75
N GLY A 183 30.58 28.05 -6.95
CA GLY A 183 31.55 28.92 -6.26
C GLY A 183 32.39 29.75 -7.24
N ARG A 184 32.98 29.11 -8.27
CA ARG A 184 33.79 29.81 -9.30
C ARG A 184 33.01 30.82 -10.14
N LEU A 185 31.71 30.60 -10.37
CA LEU A 185 30.85 31.55 -11.07
C LEU A 185 30.47 32.74 -10.19
N ARG A 186 30.43 32.53 -8.87
CA ARG A 186 30.14 33.58 -7.88
C ARG A 186 31.36 34.46 -7.59
N ASP A 187 32.55 33.86 -7.64
CA ASP A 187 33.83 34.54 -7.43
C ASP A 187 34.46 35.02 -8.75
N GLY A 188 33.65 35.58 -9.67
CA GLY A 188 34.05 35.93 -11.04
C GLY A 188 35.45 36.58 -11.14
N PRO A 189 36.16 36.36 -12.27
CA PRO A 189 37.59 36.65 -12.38
C PRO A 189 37.90 38.08 -11.93
N SER A 190 38.57 38.22 -10.79
CA SER A 190 39.15 39.49 -10.38
C SER A 190 40.09 39.93 -11.50
N ALA A 191 39.70 40.99 -12.19
CA ALA A 191 40.42 41.56 -13.30
C ALA A 191 41.89 41.74 -12.90
N ALA A 192 42.76 40.99 -13.57
CA ALA A 192 44.19 41.12 -13.44
C ALA A 192 44.57 42.56 -13.77
N GLY A 193 44.92 43.32 -12.72
CA GLY A 193 45.51 44.64 -12.83
C GLY A 193 46.82 44.54 -13.61
N THR A 194 46.79 45.06 -14.82
CA THR A 194 47.97 45.34 -15.62
C THR A 194 48.75 46.45 -14.92
N GLN A 195 49.89 46.15 -14.31
CA GLN A 195 50.89 47.18 -13.98
C GLN A 195 52.06 47.05 -14.95
N ARG A 196 52.23 48.13 -15.72
CA ARG A 196 53.43 48.48 -16.49
C ARG A 196 54.46 49.11 -15.57
#